data_AF-X1PJ81-F1
#
_entry.id   AF-X1PJ81-F1
#
_cell.length_a   1.000
_cell.length_b   1.000
_cell.length_c   1.000
_cell.angle_alpha   90.00
_cell.angle_beta   90.00
_cell.angle_gamma   90.00
#
_symmetry.space_group_name_H-M   'P 1'
#
loop_
_entity.id
_entity.type
_entity.pdbx_description
1 polymer ?
#
loop_
_entity_poly.entity_id
_entity_poly.type
_entity_poly.pdbx_seq_one_letter_code
_entity_poly.pdbx_strand_id
1 'polypeptide(L)'
;PTGSGKTTTLYASINQLNQNERNILTIEDPIEYHFMDINQTHVNPKAGITFAGGLRAIMRHDPDIILVGEIRDKDTATTAIQAALTGHLVLSSIHANDAVGVLFRLMDLEVEPYLISSTLVGIVTQR
;
A
#
# COMPACT_ATOMS: atom_id res chain seq x y z
N PRO A 1 5.33 -5.27 14.59
CA PRO A 1 5.71 -6.71 14.40
C PRO A 1 4.54 -7.48 13.74
N THR A 2 4.67 -8.78 13.48
CA THR A 2 3.47 -9.59 13.16
C THR A 2 2.49 -9.52 14.33
N GLY A 3 1.19 -9.42 14.04
CA GLY A 3 0.15 -9.32 15.08
C GLY A 3 0.00 -7.93 15.73
N SER A 4 0.73 -6.91 15.29
CA SER A 4 0.62 -5.55 15.88
C SER A 4 -0.56 -4.72 15.33
N GLY A 5 -1.59 -5.33 14.75
CA GLY A 5 -2.79 -4.63 14.28
C GLY A 5 -2.63 -3.68 13.08
N LYS A 6 -1.59 -3.83 12.25
CA LYS A 6 -1.34 -2.95 11.08
C LYS A 6 -2.54 -2.92 10.12
N THR A 7 -3.07 -4.09 9.78
CA THR A 7 -4.21 -4.21 8.86
C THR A 7 -5.45 -3.55 9.44
N THR A 8 -5.71 -3.71 10.74
CA THR A 8 -6.81 -3.04 11.44
C THR A 8 -6.72 -1.52 11.33
N THR A 9 -5.53 -0.96 11.53
CA THR A 9 -5.31 0.50 11.40
C THR A 9 -5.48 0.98 9.96
N LEU A 10 -4.93 0.24 8.99
CA LEU A 10 -5.11 0.56 7.56
C LEU A 10 -6.58 0.53 7.15
N TYR A 11 -7.32 -0.49 7.57
CA TYR A 11 -8.73 -0.66 7.28
C TYR A 11 -9.59 0.41 7.96
N ALA A 12 -9.28 0.78 9.20
CA ALA A 12 -9.92 1.91 9.88
C ALA A 12 -9.66 3.23 9.12
N SER A 13 -8.45 3.42 8.61
CA SER A 13 -8.07 4.62 7.84
C SER A 13 -8.85 4.69 6.52
N ILE A 14 -8.92 3.58 5.81
CA ILE A 14 -9.71 3.43 4.58
C ILE A 14 -11.19 3.71 4.85
N ASN A 15 -11.76 3.16 5.92
CA ASN A 15 -13.17 3.36 6.29
C ASN A 15 -13.49 4.83 6.60
N GLN A 16 -12.55 5.55 7.24
CA GLN A 16 -12.67 6.99 7.47
C GLN A 16 -12.58 7.79 6.15
N LEU A 17 -11.70 7.39 5.23
CA LEU A 17 -11.52 8.06 3.94
C LEU A 17 -12.69 7.82 2.98
N ASN A 18 -13.31 6.64 3.04
CA ASN A 18 -14.42 6.23 2.19
C ASN A 18 -15.68 7.11 2.34
N GLN A 19 -15.79 7.85 3.44
CA GLN A 19 -16.91 8.78 3.69
C GLN A 19 -16.92 10.00 2.74
N ASN A 20 -15.89 10.18 1.92
CA ASN A 20 -15.70 11.36 1.07
C ASN A 20 -15.91 11.10 -0.43
N GLU A 21 -16.69 10.08 -0.82
CA GLU A 21 -16.96 9.72 -2.23
C GLU A 21 -15.69 9.53 -3.09
N ARG A 22 -14.63 8.97 -2.51
CA ARG A 22 -13.36 8.71 -3.20
C ARG A 22 -13.34 7.31 -3.81
N ASN A 23 -12.72 7.17 -4.97
CA ASN A 23 -12.49 5.87 -5.59
C ASN A 23 -11.33 5.14 -4.89
N ILE A 24 -11.66 4.15 -4.05
CA ILE A 24 -10.67 3.38 -3.27
C ILE A 24 -10.53 1.98 -3.86
N LEU A 25 -9.29 1.58 -4.13
CA LEU A 25 -8.95 0.24 -4.62
C LEU A 25 -7.83 -0.38 -3.77
N THR A 26 -7.89 -1.69 -3.57
CA THR A 26 -6.88 -2.41 -2.76
C THR A 26 -6.31 -3.63 -3.48
N ILE A 27 -5.06 -3.99 -3.14
CA ILE A 27 -4.41 -5.26 -3.49
C ILE A 27 -3.84 -5.89 -2.23
N GLU A 28 -4.29 -7.09 -1.88
CA GLU A 28 -4.12 -7.70 -0.55
C GLU A 28 -3.84 -9.21 -0.59
N ASP A 29 -3.18 -9.74 0.44
CA ASP A 29 -2.80 -11.16 0.56
C ASP A 29 -2.79 -11.63 2.04
N PRO A 30 -3.90 -12.16 2.59
CA PRO A 30 -5.25 -12.18 2.02
C PRO A 30 -6.04 -10.89 2.30
N ILE A 31 -7.28 -10.84 1.81
CA ILE A 31 -8.29 -9.87 2.27
C ILE A 31 -8.81 -10.35 3.63
N GLU A 32 -8.70 -9.53 4.68
CA GLU A 32 -9.11 -9.89 6.04
C GLU A 32 -10.64 -9.84 6.22
N TYR A 33 -11.28 -8.82 5.64
CA TYR A 33 -12.74 -8.73 5.52
C TYR A 33 -13.13 -7.82 4.36
N HIS A 34 -14.39 -7.97 3.94
CA HIS A 34 -14.93 -7.23 2.81
C HIS A 34 -15.58 -5.91 3.23
N PHE A 35 -15.20 -4.83 2.54
CA PHE A 35 -15.95 -3.58 2.52
C PHE A 35 -17.01 -3.64 1.42
N MET A 36 -18.19 -3.07 1.67
CA MET A 36 -19.29 -3.07 0.70
C MET A 36 -18.98 -2.20 -0.53
N ASP A 37 -18.31 -1.06 -0.33
CA ASP A 37 -18.15 -0.01 -1.35
C ASP A 37 -16.71 0.17 -1.85
N ILE A 38 -15.83 -0.81 -1.59
CA ILE A 38 -14.41 -0.73 -1.96
C ILE A 38 -14.03 -1.93 -2.81
N ASN A 39 -13.37 -1.66 -3.93
CA ASN A 39 -12.88 -2.71 -4.82
C ASN A 39 -11.60 -3.33 -4.24
N GLN A 40 -11.75 -4.51 -3.63
CA GLN A 40 -10.63 -5.25 -3.03
C GLN A 40 -10.16 -6.39 -3.93
N THR A 41 -8.90 -6.32 -4.36
CA THR A 41 -8.27 -7.35 -5.20
C THR A 41 -7.41 -8.27 -4.34
N HIS A 42 -7.61 -9.58 -4.47
CA HIS A 42 -6.77 -10.58 -3.82
C HIS A 42 -5.57 -10.93 -4.70
N VAL A 43 -4.38 -11.05 -4.10
CA VAL A 43 -3.19 -11.59 -4.76
C VAL A 43 -3.45 -13.05 -5.13
N ASN A 44 -3.23 -13.40 -6.39
CA ASN A 44 -3.45 -14.75 -6.89
C ASN A 44 -2.29 -15.17 -7.80
N PRO A 45 -1.21 -15.74 -7.23
CA PRO A 45 -0.06 -16.17 -8.00
C PRO A 45 -0.39 -17.20 -9.08
N LYS A 46 -1.40 -18.07 -8.85
CA LYS A 46 -1.84 -19.08 -9.82
C LYS A 46 -2.49 -18.45 -11.06
N ALA A 47 -3.12 -17.30 -10.90
CA ALA A 47 -3.69 -16.51 -11.99
C ALA A 47 -2.74 -15.40 -12.49
N GLY A 48 -1.51 -15.34 -11.99
CA GLY A 48 -0.52 -14.31 -12.35
C GLY A 48 -0.77 -12.92 -11.73
N ILE A 49 -1.65 -12.82 -10.73
CA ILE A 49 -1.94 -11.57 -10.02
C ILE A 49 -0.96 -11.45 -8.85
N THR A 50 0.05 -10.60 -8.98
CA THR A 50 1.02 -10.26 -7.91
C THR A 50 0.72 -8.88 -7.32
N PHE A 51 1.38 -8.49 -6.22
CA PHE A 51 1.25 -7.13 -5.69
C PHE A 51 1.61 -6.06 -6.73
N ALA A 52 2.81 -6.14 -7.32
CA ALA A 52 3.23 -5.19 -8.36
C ALA A 52 2.30 -5.21 -9.60
N GLY A 53 1.89 -6.40 -10.06
CA GLY A 53 0.99 -6.54 -11.21
C GLY A 53 -0.41 -5.98 -10.94
N GLY A 54 -0.97 -6.31 -9.78
CA GLY A 54 -2.27 -5.82 -9.31
C GLY A 54 -2.28 -4.32 -9.10
N LEU A 55 -1.23 -3.76 -8.48
CA LEU A 55 -1.08 -2.32 -8.31
C LEU A 55 -1.03 -1.58 -9.66
N ARG A 56 -0.27 -2.09 -10.64
CA ARG A 56 -0.28 -1.52 -12.00
C ARG A 56 -1.65 -1.59 -12.67
N ALA A 57 -2.43 -2.63 -12.39
CA ALA A 57 -3.80 -2.74 -12.89
C ALA A 57 -4.70 -1.70 -12.24
N ILE A 58 -4.66 -1.58 -10.91
CA ILE A 58 -5.41 -0.60 -10.11
C ILE A 58 -5.21 0.82 -10.63
N MET A 59 -3.98 1.23 -10.95
CA MET A 59 -3.71 2.57 -11.49
C MET A 59 -4.43 2.90 -12.80
N ARG A 60 -4.95 1.91 -13.53
CA ARG A 60 -5.75 2.11 -14.76
C ARG A 60 -7.25 2.23 -14.50
N HIS A 61 -7.67 2.19 -13.24
CA HIS A 61 -9.08 2.28 -12.82
C HIS A 61 -9.40 3.64 -12.18
N ASP A 62 -8.63 4.67 -12.50
CA ASP A 62 -8.82 6.05 -12.02
C ASP A 62 -8.94 6.15 -10.47
N PRO A 63 -8.04 5.50 -9.69
CA PRO A 63 -8.16 5.51 -8.23
C PRO A 63 -7.80 6.87 -7.63
N ASP A 64 -8.44 7.25 -6.53
CA ASP A 64 -7.98 8.36 -5.69
C ASP A 64 -7.01 7.86 -4.61
N ILE A 65 -7.34 6.70 -4.04
CA ILE A 65 -6.63 6.08 -2.93
C ILE A 65 -6.36 4.62 -3.26
N ILE A 66 -5.12 4.20 -3.02
CA ILE A 66 -4.70 2.82 -3.23
C ILE A 66 -4.17 2.23 -1.92
N LEU A 67 -4.71 1.09 -1.50
CA LEU A 67 -4.14 0.28 -0.43
C LEU A 67 -3.36 -0.89 -1.02
N VAL A 68 -2.08 -0.96 -0.69
CA VAL A 68 -1.23 -2.12 -0.99
C VAL A 68 -0.99 -2.82 0.34
N GLY A 69 -1.47 -4.05 0.51
CA GLY A 69 -1.41 -4.76 1.79
C GLY A 69 -0.02 -4.69 2.44
N GLU A 70 1.02 -4.89 1.64
CA GLU A 70 2.40 -4.65 2.05
C GLU A 70 3.36 -4.49 0.86
N ILE A 71 4.51 -3.88 1.13
CA ILE A 71 5.62 -3.76 0.18
C ILE A 71 6.75 -4.71 0.63
N ARG A 72 6.89 -5.83 -0.10
CA ARG A 72 7.90 -6.87 0.19
C ARG A 72 9.12 -6.82 -0.73
N ASP A 73 8.95 -6.30 -1.93
CA ASP A 73 9.93 -6.36 -3.02
C ASP A 73 10.07 -5.03 -3.76
N LYS A 74 11.15 -4.92 -4.53
CA LYS A 74 11.52 -3.74 -5.32
C LYS A 74 10.43 -3.35 -6.33
N ASP A 75 9.83 -4.32 -7.01
CA ASP A 75 8.85 -4.04 -8.07
C ASP A 75 7.58 -3.40 -7.50
N THR A 76 7.12 -3.89 -6.35
CA THR A 76 5.98 -3.35 -5.62
C THR A 76 6.32 -1.98 -5.06
N ALA A 77 7.50 -1.81 -4.45
CA ALA A 77 7.97 -0.52 -3.94
C ALA A 77 8.04 0.53 -5.05
N THR A 78 8.67 0.19 -6.18
CA THR A 78 8.81 1.07 -7.35
C THR A 78 7.44 1.49 -7.86
N THR A 79 6.51 0.55 -7.99
CA THR A 79 5.17 0.83 -8.49
C THR A 79 4.37 1.71 -7.51
N ALA A 80 4.51 1.49 -6.19
CA ALA A 80 3.88 2.32 -5.17
C ALA A 80 4.40 3.77 -5.17
N ILE A 81 5.71 3.95 -5.32
CA ILE A 81 6.34 5.27 -5.45
C ILE A 81 5.85 5.99 -6.71
N GLN A 82 5.74 5.29 -7.85
CA GLN A 82 5.20 5.87 -9.08
C GLN A 82 3.72 6.27 -8.94
N ALA A 83 2.91 5.45 -8.26
CA ALA A 83 1.54 5.81 -7.94
C ALA A 83 1.47 7.09 -7.10
N ALA A 84 2.29 7.20 -6.05
CA ALA A 84 2.36 8.40 -5.22
C ALA A 84 2.79 9.65 -6.00
N LEU A 85 3.80 9.55 -6.87
CA LEU A 85 4.26 10.66 -7.71
C LEU A 85 3.22 11.14 -8.72
N THR A 86 2.29 10.28 -9.11
CA THR A 86 1.24 10.58 -10.08
C THR A 86 -0.05 11.07 -9.43
N GLY A 87 -0.02 11.41 -8.14
CA GLY A 87 -1.13 12.07 -7.42
C GLY A 87 -2.01 11.14 -6.60
N HIS A 88 -1.70 9.84 -6.53
CA HIS A 88 -2.48 8.87 -5.77
C HIS A 88 -2.07 8.86 -4.29
N LEU A 89 -3.03 8.83 -3.37
CA LEU A 89 -2.71 8.53 -1.97
C LEU A 89 -2.47 7.02 -1.82
N VAL A 90 -1.24 6.63 -1.50
CA VAL A 90 -0.88 5.22 -1.30
C VAL A 90 -0.76 4.91 0.19
N LEU A 91 -1.51 3.91 0.64
CA LEU A 91 -1.42 3.34 1.98
C LEU A 91 -0.80 1.95 1.89
N SER A 92 0.18 1.64 2.74
CA SER A 92 0.78 0.31 2.79
C SER A 92 1.41 0.00 4.14
N SER A 93 1.86 -1.24 4.30
CA SER A 93 2.66 -1.67 5.44
C SER A 93 4.03 -2.17 5.00
N ILE A 94 5.03 -1.92 5.86
CA ILE A 94 6.39 -2.44 5.71
C ILE A 94 6.80 -3.03 7.06
N HIS A 95 7.41 -4.21 7.02
CA HIS A 95 7.95 -4.85 8.22
C HIS A 95 9.28 -4.19 8.61
N ALA A 96 9.22 -3.31 9.61
CA ALA A 96 10.37 -2.68 10.25
C ALA A 96 10.15 -2.58 11.78
N ASN A 97 11.23 -2.40 12.54
CA ASN A 97 11.20 -2.33 14.01
C ASN A 97 10.81 -0.94 14.54
N ASP A 98 11.10 0.10 13.77
CA ASP A 98 10.80 1.50 14.08
C ASP A 98 10.52 2.28 12.79
N ALA A 99 10.12 3.55 12.93
CA ALA A 99 9.81 4.41 11.79
C ALA A 99 11.03 4.64 10.90
N VAL A 100 12.22 4.86 11.46
CA VAL A 100 13.43 5.13 10.67
C VAL A 100 13.82 3.89 9.87
N GLY A 101 13.62 2.70 10.43
CA GLY A 101 13.83 1.42 9.77
C GLY A 101 13.00 1.23 8.50
N VAL A 102 11.84 1.90 8.37
CA VAL A 102 11.07 1.90 7.12
C VAL A 102 11.82 2.61 6.00
N LEU A 103 12.53 3.71 6.29
CA LEU A 103 13.34 4.43 5.30
C LEU A 103 14.48 3.57 4.79
N PHE A 104 15.22 2.93 5.71
CA PHE A 104 16.27 1.99 5.35
C PHE A 104 15.72 0.81 4.56
N ARG A 105 14.56 0.28 4.95
CA ARG A 105 13.94 -0.83 4.23
C ARG A 105 13.55 -0.46 2.80
N LEU A 106 13.08 0.76 2.55
CA LEU A 106 12.81 1.25 1.19
C LEU A 106 14.09 1.38 0.37
N MET A 107 15.19 1.86 0.97
CA MET A 107 16.50 1.92 0.30
C MET A 107 17.07 0.53 0.00
N ASP A 108 16.88 -0.44 0.91
CA ASP A 108 17.26 -1.85 0.69
C ASP A 108 16.46 -2.50 -0.46
N LEU A 109 15.25 -2.00 -0.71
CA LEU A 109 14.42 -2.36 -1.87
C LEU A 109 14.78 -1.54 -3.11
N GLU A 110 15.92 -0.86 -3.11
CA GLU A 110 16.46 -0.07 -4.21
C GLU A 110 15.58 1.12 -4.62
N VAL A 111 14.81 1.68 -3.68
CA VAL A 111 14.16 2.97 -3.88
C VAL A 111 15.15 4.09 -3.63
N GLU A 112 15.33 4.97 -4.62
CA GLU A 112 16.23 6.11 -4.53
C GLU A 112 15.83 7.06 -3.38
N PRO A 113 16.77 7.54 -2.55
CA PRO A 113 16.46 8.39 -1.39
C PRO A 113 15.65 9.65 -1.73
N TYR A 114 15.91 10.26 -2.89
CA TYR A 114 15.18 11.46 -3.31
C TYR A 114 13.70 11.15 -3.59
N LEU A 115 13.38 9.95 -4.10
CA LEU A 115 12.00 9.51 -4.33
C LEU A 115 11.26 9.27 -3.03
N ILE A 116 11.94 8.70 -2.03
CA ILE A 116 11.37 8.53 -0.68
C ILE A 116 11.05 9.92 -0.11
N SER A 117 11.99 10.85 -0.20
CA SER A 117 11.81 12.22 0.33
C SER A 117 10.68 13.00 -0.34
N SER A 118 10.39 12.74 -1.62
CA SER A 118 9.37 13.45 -2.38
C SER A 118 7.97 12.84 -2.25
N THR A 119 7.86 11.56 -1.88
CA THR A 119 6.58 10.84 -1.87
C THR A 119 6.08 10.47 -0.48
N LEU A 120 6.98 10.30 0.50
CA LEU A 120 6.59 9.83 1.81
C LEU A 120 5.92 10.95 2.64
N VAL A 121 4.64 10.75 2.98
CA VAL A 121 3.89 11.69 3.82
C VAL A 121 4.14 11.45 5.31
N GLY A 122 4.22 10.18 5.74
CA GLY A 122 4.42 9.84 7.14
C GLY A 122 4.54 8.33 7.38
N ILE A 123 5.05 7.98 8.55
CA ILE A 123 5.21 6.59 9.00
C ILE A 123 4.59 6.45 10.38
N VAL A 124 3.72 5.46 10.54
CA VAL A 124 3.13 5.09 11.84
C VAL A 124 3.73 3.78 12.29
N THR A 125 4.42 3.80 13.43
CA THR A 125 4.92 2.58 14.07
C THR A 125 3.90 2.08 15.08
N GLN A 126 3.56 0.79 15.03
CA GLN A 126 2.53 0.19 15.89
C GLN A 126 3.06 -1.07 16.57
N ARG A 127 2.63 -1.28 17.82
CA ARG A 127 2.95 -2.44 18.65
C ARG A 127 1.67 -3.10 19.13
#